data_AF-A0A0C2BI79-F1
#
_entry.id   AF-A0A0C2BI79-F1
#
_cell.length_a   1.000
_cell.length_b   1.000
_cell.length_c   1.000
_cell.angle_alpha   90.00
_cell.angle_beta   90.00
_cell.angle_gamma   90.00
#
_symmetry.space_group_name_H-M   'P 1'
#
loop_
_entity.id
_entity.type
_entity.pdbx_description
1 polymer ?
#
loop_
_entity_poly.entity_id
_entity_poly.type
_entity_poly.pdbx_seq_one_letter_code
_entity_poly.pdbx_strand_id
1 'polypeptide(L)' 'AAPPSAVRGNPTGAGDSLVAGLLSGLVEGLPWPAVLARAVALANATVLAPAAGEFDPVTYGELLPRVTVTEQPAS' A
#
# COMPACT_ATOMS: atom_id res chain seq x y z
N ALA A 1 4.36 -4.60 -7.83
CA ALA A 1 4.06 -3.24 -7.35
C ALA A 1 5.10 -2.84 -6.32
N ALA A 2 5.65 -1.63 -6.39
CA ALA A 2 6.71 -1.17 -5.51
C ALA A 2 6.49 0.31 -5.09
N PRO A 3 6.82 0.68 -3.84
CA PRO A 3 6.80 2.08 -3.42
C PRO A 3 7.89 2.89 -4.14
N PRO A 4 7.77 4.23 -4.18
CA PRO A 4 8.74 5.09 -4.87
C PRO A 4 10.15 5.07 -4.26
N SER A 5 10.28 4.65 -3.00
CA SER A 5 11.55 4.47 -2.30
C SER A 5 11.38 3.47 -1.15
N ALA A 6 12.49 2.89 -0.68
CA ALA A 6 12.47 2.10 0.55
C ALA A 6 12.00 2.96 1.74
N VAL A 7 11.12 2.39 2.57
CA VAL A 7 10.53 3.05 3.72
C VAL A 7 11.15 2.50 5.01
N ARG A 8 11.46 3.39 5.95
CA ARG A 8 11.94 3.03 7.30
C ARG A 8 11.04 3.66 8.35
N GLY A 9 10.56 2.84 9.29
CA GLY A 9 9.65 3.23 10.36
C GLY A 9 9.21 2.01 11.17
N ASN A 10 8.02 2.04 11.77
CA ASN A 10 7.47 0.94 12.56
C ASN A 10 6.70 -0.05 11.67
N PRO A 11 7.20 -1.26 11.40
CA PRO A 11 6.54 -2.18 10.47
C PRO A 11 5.26 -2.83 11.02
N THR A 12 4.94 -2.66 12.30
CA THR A 12 3.80 -3.33 12.93
C THR A 12 2.48 -2.89 12.32
N GLY A 13 1.67 -3.87 11.89
CA GLY A 13 0.37 -3.64 11.24
C GLY A 13 0.45 -3.41 9.73
N ALA A 14 1.64 -3.23 9.14
CA ALA A 14 1.77 -2.99 7.70
C ALA A 14 1.24 -4.16 6.84
N GLY A 15 1.36 -5.40 7.35
CA GLY A 15 0.77 -6.59 6.72
C GLY A 15 -0.75 -6.59 6.73
N ASP A 16 -1.36 -6.24 7.87
CA ASP A 16 -2.82 -6.13 8.00
C ASP A 16 -3.37 -5.02 7.09
N SER A 17 -2.68 -3.88 7.04
CA SER A 17 -2.97 -2.79 6.12
C SER A 17 -2.85 -3.21 4.66
N LEU A 18 -1.86 -4.02 4.29
CA LEU A 18 -1.74 -4.56 2.95
C LEU A 18 -2.98 -5.42 2.59
N VAL A 19 -3.36 -6.33 3.49
CA VAL A 19 -4.53 -7.21 3.31
C VAL A 19 -5.82 -6.40 3.21
N ALA A 20 -6.00 -5.41 4.09
CA ALA A 20 -7.17 -4.51 4.06
C ALA A 20 -7.23 -3.70 2.75
N GLY A 21 -6.08 -3.22 2.26
CA GLY A 21 -5.99 -2.51 0.98
C GLY A 21 -6.34 -3.40 -0.23
N LEU A 22 -5.92 -4.66 -0.22
CA LEU A 22 -6.29 -5.64 -1.25
C LEU A 22 -7.80 -5.94 -1.21
N LEU A 23 -8.32 -6.31 -0.04
CA LEU A 23 -9.72 -6.70 0.11
C LEU A 23 -10.68 -5.55 -0.21
N SER A 24 -10.40 -4.34 0.30
CA SER A 24 -11.22 -3.16 -0.01
C SER A 24 -11.25 -2.86 -1.50
N GLY A 25 -10.10 -2.90 -2.17
CA GLY A 25 -10.03 -2.66 -3.61
C GLY A 25 -10.80 -3.70 -4.44
N LEU A 26 -10.75 -4.97 -4.03
CA LEU A 26 -11.51 -6.05 -4.67
C LEU A 26 -13.02 -5.90 -4.44
N VAL A 27 -13.44 -5.57 -3.22
CA VAL A 27 -14.86 -5.32 -2.89
C VAL A 27 -15.42 -4.13 -3.67
N GLU A 28 -14.61 -3.09 -3.86
CA GLU A 28 -14.96 -1.92 -4.69
C GLU A 28 -14.91 -2.19 -6.21
N GLY A 29 -14.46 -3.38 -6.64
CA GLY A 29 -14.36 -3.74 -8.06
C GLY A 29 -13.27 -2.97 -8.82
N LEU A 30 -12.22 -2.53 -8.13
CA LEU A 30 -11.12 -1.82 -8.78
C LEU A 30 -10.32 -2.71 -9.72
N PRO A 31 -9.75 -2.15 -10.81
CA PRO A 31 -8.83 -2.90 -11.66
C PRO A 31 -7.58 -3.30 -10.86
N TRP A 32 -7.01 -4.46 -11.19
CA TRP A 32 -5.91 -5.06 -10.43
C TRP A 32 -4.72 -4.13 -10.17
N PRO A 33 -4.22 -3.32 -11.13
CA PRO A 33 -3.16 -2.35 -10.84
C PRO A 33 -3.54 -1.34 -9.75
N ALA A 34 -4.79 -0.88 -9.71
CA ALA A 34 -5.27 0.06 -8.69
C ALA A 34 -5.38 -0.61 -7.31
N VAL A 35 -5.83 -1.87 -7.26
CA VAL A 35 -5.84 -2.69 -6.02
C VAL A 35 -4.43 -2.81 -5.44
N LEU A 36 -3.45 -3.14 -6.29
CA LEU A 36 -2.06 -3.26 -5.87
C LEU A 36 -1.47 -1.93 -5.41
N ALA A 37 -1.73 -0.84 -6.14
CA ALA A 37 -1.26 0.50 -5.77
C ALA A 37 -1.78 0.93 -4.40
N ARG A 38 -3.09 0.75 -4.17
CA ARG A 38 -3.74 1.02 -2.88
C ARG A 38 -3.09 0.23 -1.75
N ALA A 39 -2.96 -1.09 -1.91
CA ALA A 39 -2.44 -1.97 -0.87
C ALA A 39 -1.00 -1.58 -0.48
N VAL A 40 -0.13 -1.37 -1.47
CA VAL A 40 1.27 -0.98 -1.23
C VAL A 40 1.36 0.39 -0.58
N ALA A 41 0.58 1.38 -1.05
CA ALA A 41 0.60 2.71 -0.46
C ALA A 41 0.14 2.69 1.01
N LEU A 42 -0.93 1.94 1.32
CA LEU A 42 -1.48 1.84 2.68
C LEU A 42 -0.50 1.16 3.64
N ALA A 43 0.12 0.05 3.20
CA ALA A 43 1.14 -0.64 3.98
C ALA A 43 2.34 0.29 4.29
N ASN A 44 2.83 1.06 3.31
CA ASN A 44 3.95 1.98 3.51
C ASN A 44 3.58 3.18 4.39
N ALA A 45 2.36 3.71 4.28
CA ALA A 45 1.86 4.74 5.19
C ALA A 45 1.73 4.23 6.64
N THR A 46 1.44 2.95 6.82
CA THR A 46 1.43 2.29 8.15
C THR A 46 2.84 2.19 8.72
N VAL A 47 3.83 1.84 7.88
CA VAL A 47 5.24 1.80 8.31
C VAL A 47 5.72 3.18 8.79
N LEU A 48 5.25 4.25 8.14
CA LEU A 48 5.63 5.63 8.48
C LEU A 48 4.85 6.19 9.68
N ALA A 49 3.78 5.55 10.11
CA ALA A 49 2.99 6.01 11.24
C ALA A 49 3.75 5.81 12.57
N PRO A 50 3.63 6.76 13.53
CA PRO A 50 4.29 6.63 14.83
C PRO A 50 3.76 5.44 15.66
N ALA A 51 2.47 5.15 15.54
CA ALA A 51 1.78 4.11 16.30
C ALA A 51 1.51 2.87 15.44
N ALA A 52 1.52 1.69 16.08
CA ALA A 52 1.24 0.43 15.42
C ALA A 52 -0.23 0.33 14.96
N GLY A 53 -0.45 -0.14 13.74
CA GLY A 53 -1.81 -0.35 13.21
C GLY A 53 -2.55 0.93 12.79
N GLU A 54 -1.91 2.09 12.87
CA GLU A 54 -2.39 3.35 12.31
C GLU A 54 -1.71 3.62 10.97
N PHE A 55 -2.34 4.42 10.11
CA PHE A 55 -1.67 4.99 8.94
C PHE A 55 -1.96 6.49 8.91
N ASP A 56 -1.03 7.27 8.38
CA ASP A 56 -1.27 8.69 8.09
C ASP A 56 -1.97 8.85 6.73
N PRO A 57 -3.21 9.39 6.68
CA PRO A 57 -3.94 9.61 5.44
C PRO A 57 -3.23 10.56 4.46
N VAL A 58 -2.45 11.53 4.97
CA VAL A 58 -1.69 12.46 4.12
C VAL A 58 -0.59 11.71 3.39
N THR A 59 0.24 10.98 4.14
CA THR A 59 1.28 10.10 3.60
C THR A 59 0.69 9.07 2.61
N TYR A 60 -0.44 8.45 2.94
CA TYR A 60 -1.12 7.53 2.02
C TYR A 60 -1.48 8.21 0.69
N GLY A 61 -2.08 9.39 0.74
CA GLY A 61 -2.44 10.18 -0.45
C GLY A 61 -1.24 10.58 -1.29
N GLU A 62 -0.10 10.88 -0.68
CA GLU A 62 1.15 11.20 -1.38
C GLU A 62 1.81 9.97 -2.02
N LEU A 63 1.75 8.82 -1.36
CA LEU A 63 2.35 7.58 -1.84
C LEU A 63 1.53 6.93 -2.95
N LEU A 64 0.20 6.98 -2.88
CA LEU A 64 -0.70 6.31 -3.81
C LEU A 64 -0.39 6.59 -5.30
N PRO A 65 -0.26 7.85 -5.77
CA PRO A 65 0.04 8.14 -7.17
C PRO A 65 1.50 7.81 -7.56
N ARG A 66 2.36 7.48 -6.58
CA ARG A 66 3.79 7.21 -6.78
C ARG A 66 4.13 5.72 -6.74
N VAL A 67 3.16 4.85 -6.49
CA VAL A 67 3.37 3.40 -6.56
C VAL A 67 3.44 2.96 -8.01
N THR A 68 4.54 2.28 -8.36
CA THR A 68 4.72 1.70 -9.69
C THR A 68 4.24 0.25 -9.69
N VAL A 69 3.33 -0.07 -10.61
CA VAL A 69 2.87 -1.45 -10.86
C VAL A 69 3.38 -1.89 -12.22
N THR A 70 4.11 -3.00 -12.24
CA THR A 70 4.62 -3.64 -13.45
C THR A 70 4.07 -5.05 -13.54
N GLU A 71 3.71 -5.45 -14.75
CA GLU A 71 3.41 -6.85 -15.06
C GLU A 71 4.72 -7.62 -15.18
N GLN A 72 4.71 -8.90 -14.83
CA GLN A 72 5.82 -9.81 -15.05
C GLN A 72 5.34 -10.94 -15.98
N PRO A 73 6.12 -11.30 -17.00
CA PRO A 73 5.77 -12.44 -17.84
C PRO A 73 5.72 -13.71 -16.98
N ALA A 74 4.74 -14.57 -17.28
CA ALA A 74 4.70 -15.90 -16.67
C ALA A 74 5.98 -16.66 -17.03
N SER A 75 6.64 -17.21 -16.02
CA SER A 75 7.85 -18.05 -16.17
C SER A 75 7.50 -19.46 -16.62
#